data_AF-A0A376W692-F1
#
_entry.id   AF-A0A376W692-F1
#
_cell.length_a   1.000
_cell.length_b   1.000
_cell.length_c   1.000
_cell.angle_alpha   90.00
_cell.angle_beta   90.00
_cell.angle_gamma   90.00
#
_symmetry.space_group_name_H-M   'P 1'
#
loop_
_entity.id
_entity.type
_entity.pdbx_description
1 polymer ?
#
loop_
_entity_poly.entity_id
_entity_poly.type
_entity_poly.pdbx_seq_one_letter_code
_entity_poly.pdbx_strand_id
1 'polypeptide(L)' 'MNINYPAEYEIGDIVFTCIGATLFGQISAASNCWSNHVGIIIGHNGETFLVAESRVPLSTITTLSRFINALLINAML' A
#
# COMPACT_ATOMS: atom_id res chain seq x y z
N MET A 1 -17.34 -4.78 -6.09
CA MET A 1 -17.68 -3.77 -5.07
C MET A 1 -17.24 -2.42 -5.61
N ASN A 2 -18.13 -1.43 -5.68
CA ASN A 2 -17.71 -0.06 -6.03
C ASN A 2 -17.06 0.55 -4.79
N ILE A 3 -15.75 0.82 -4.85
CA ILE A 3 -15.06 1.53 -3.76
C ILE A 3 -15.31 3.01 -3.99
N ASN A 4 -16.08 3.64 -3.09
CA ASN A 4 -16.28 5.08 -3.15
C ASN A 4 -15.09 5.75 -2.46
N TYR A 5 -14.14 6.23 -3.25
CA TYR A 5 -13.00 6.96 -2.73
C TYR A 5 -13.44 8.36 -2.26
N PRO A 6 -12.92 8.85 -1.13
CA PRO A 6 -13.28 10.17 -0.61
C PRO A 6 -12.73 11.33 -1.46
N ALA A 7 -11.84 11.03 -2.41
CA ALA A 7 -11.24 11.94 -3.36
C ALA A 7 -11.01 11.24 -4.70
N GLU A 8 -10.85 12.02 -5.77
CA GLU A 8 -10.36 11.52 -7.05
C GLU A 8 -8.85 11.25 -6.94
N TYR A 9 -8.42 10.09 -7.42
CA TYR A 9 -7.01 9.71 -7.49
C TYR A 9 -6.54 9.65 -8.93
N GLU A 10 -5.25 9.91 -9.15
CA GLU A 10 -4.61 9.97 -10.45
C GLU A 10 -3.38 9.06 -10.54
N ILE A 11 -2.97 8.75 -11.77
CA ILE A 11 -1.71 8.06 -12.02
C ILE A 11 -0.56 8.98 -11.59
N GLY A 12 0.34 8.46 -10.77
CA GLY A 12 1.44 9.21 -10.18
C GLY A 12 1.25 9.55 -8.71
N ASP A 13 0.03 9.39 -8.17
CA ASP A 13 -0.23 9.61 -6.75
C ASP A 13 0.59 8.66 -5.89
N ILE A 14 1.22 9.23 -4.85
CA ILE A 14 1.96 8.47 -3.85
C ILE A 14 1.01 8.13 -2.72
N VAL A 15 0.87 6.83 -2.44
CA VAL A 15 0.02 6.31 -1.38
C VAL A 15 0.86 5.79 -0.22
N PHE A 16 0.53 6.24 0.98
CA PHE A 16 1.18 5.86 2.23
C PHE A 16 0.22 5.01 3.06
N THR A 17 0.75 4.00 3.75
CA THR A 17 -0.04 3.16 4.66
C THR A 17 0.76 2.74 5.87
N CYS A 18 0.06 2.26 6.89
CA CYS A 18 0.62 1.71 8.11
C CYS A 18 0.23 0.24 8.22
N ILE A 19 1.20 -0.64 8.03
CA ILE A 19 1.04 -2.09 8.16
C ILE A 19 1.25 -2.46 9.64
N GLY A 20 0.28 -3.21 10.19
CA GLY A 20 0.27 -3.60 11.60
C GLY A 20 1.20 -4.77 11.99
N ALA A 21 2.17 -5.15 11.15
CA ALA A 21 3.09 -6.26 11.45
C ALA A 21 4.38 -5.76 12.13
N THR A 22 4.97 -6.57 13.01
CA THR A 22 6.09 -6.19 13.88
C THR A 22 7.28 -5.55 13.14
N LEU A 23 7.67 -6.10 11.98
CA LEU A 23 8.75 -5.56 11.15
C LEU A 23 8.48 -4.10 10.72
N PHE A 24 7.26 -3.82 10.28
CA PHE A 24 6.86 -2.47 9.84
C PHE A 24 6.68 -1.50 11.02
N GLY A 25 6.33 -2.02 12.20
CA GLY A 25 6.34 -1.25 13.45
C GLY A 25 7.72 -0.68 13.78
N GLN A 26 8.80 -1.43 13.52
CA GLN A 26 10.17 -0.95 13.71
C GLN A 26 10.53 0.19 12.76
N ILE A 27 10.08 0.13 11.50
CA ILE A 27 10.25 1.22 10.53
C ILE A 27 9.59 2.50 11.05
N SER A 28 8.35 2.39 11.56
CA SER A 28 7.59 3.52 12.11
C SER A 28 8.33 4.17 13.29
N ALA A 29 8.80 3.34 14.23
CA ALA A 29 9.54 3.79 15.42
C ALA A 29 10.89 4.44 15.05
N ALA A 30 11.65 3.83 14.13
CA ALA A 30 12.95 4.34 13.71
C ALA A 30 12.85 5.63 12.90
N SER A 31 11.81 5.77 12.07
CA SER A 31 11.58 6.96 11.23
C SER A 31 10.81 8.07 11.94
N ASN A 32 10.25 7.81 13.13
CA ASN A 32 9.29 8.68 13.81
C ASN A 32 8.14 9.12 12.87
N CYS A 33 7.65 8.17 12.06
CA CYS A 33 6.60 8.38 11.06
C CYS A 33 5.47 7.37 11.28
N TRP A 34 4.22 7.79 11.05
CA TRP A 34 3.06 6.88 11.05
C TRP A 34 3.14 5.87 9.90
N SER A 35 3.60 6.33 8.73
CA SER A 35 3.69 5.49 7.55
C SER A 35 4.93 4.60 7.64
N ASN A 36 4.75 3.33 7.30
CA ASN A 36 5.82 2.36 7.22
C ASN A 36 5.85 1.58 5.90
N HIS A 37 4.95 1.94 4.98
CA HIS A 37 4.91 1.39 3.64
C HIS A 37 4.39 2.42 2.64
N VAL A 38 4.88 2.35 1.40
CA VAL A 38 4.57 3.32 0.34
C VAL A 38 4.41 2.61 -1.00
N GLY A 39 3.55 3.16 -1.85
CA GLY A 39 3.38 2.76 -3.23
C GLY A 39 3.03 3.94 -4.12
N ILE A 40 3.00 3.71 -5.43
CA ILE A 40 2.59 4.71 -6.43
C ILE A 40 1.45 4.14 -7.27
N ILE A 41 0.41 4.95 -7.51
CA ILE A 41 -0.66 4.59 -8.43
C ILE A 41 -0.12 4.62 -9.86
N ILE A 42 -0.22 3.50 -10.56
CA ILE A 42 0.31 3.33 -11.92
C ILE A 42 -0.78 3.14 -12.98
N GLY A 43 -2.04 3.03 -12.57
CA GLY A 43 -3.15 2.82 -13.50
C GLY A 43 -4.43 2.39 -12.81
N HIS A 44 -5.41 2.04 -13.65
CA HIS A 44 -6.71 1.52 -13.23
C HIS A 44 -7.06 0.32 -14.12
N ASN A 45 -7.52 -0.79 -13.54
CA ASN A 45 -7.83 -2.01 -14.31
C ASN A 45 -9.29 -2.10 -14.77
N GLY A 46 -10.08 -1.04 -14.55
CA GLY A 46 -11.52 -0.99 -14.82
C GLY A 46 -12.37 -1.15 -13.56
N GLU A 47 -11.82 -1.70 -12.48
CA GLU A 47 -12.53 -1.88 -11.20
C GLU A 47 -11.90 -1.08 -10.06
N THR A 48 -10.57 -0.98 -10.03
CA THR A 48 -9.84 -0.30 -8.96
C THR A 48 -8.47 0.19 -9.46
N PHE A 49 -7.88 1.09 -8.68
CA PHE A 49 -6.52 1.57 -8.93
C PHE A 49 -5.50 0.46 -8.68
N LEU A 50 -4.44 0.48 -9.47
CA LEU A 50 -3.29 -0.40 -9.35
C LEU A 50 -2.14 0.39 -8.71
N VAL A 51 -1.53 -0.20 -7.69
CA VAL A 51 -0.42 0.37 -6.95
C VAL A 51 0.82 -0.48 -7.22
N ALA A 52 1.88 0.15 -7.73
CA ALA A 52 3.21 -0.46 -7.71
C ALA A 52 3.81 -0.25 -6.32
N GLU A 53 4.23 -1.33 -5.68
CA GLU A 53 4.79 -1.32 -4.33
C GLU A 53 6.00 -2.26 -4.21
N SER A 54 6.92 -1.94 -3.31
CA SER A 54 8.02 -2.83 -2.94
C SER A 54 7.63 -3.61 -1.69
N ARG A 55 7.12 -4.83 -1.86
CA ARG A 55 6.85 -5.73 -0.73
C ARG A 55 8.11 -6.50 -0.44
N VAL A 56 8.74 -6.32 0.72
CA VAL A 56 10.01 -6.99 0.99
C VAL A 56 9.88 -8.52 0.79
N PRO A 57 10.69 -9.17 -0.07
CA PRO A 57 11.81 -8.61 -0.87
C PRO A 57 11.48 -8.32 -2.36
N LEU A 58 10.25 -8.52 -2.83
CA LEU A 58 9.83 -8.40 -4.22
C LEU A 58 8.92 -7.20 -4.50
N SER A 59 9.28 -6.42 -5.53
CA SER A 59 8.37 -5.44 -6.11
C SER A 59 7.21 -6.13 -6.81
N THR A 60 6.00 -5.59 -6.64
CA THR A 60 4.79 -6.14 -7.22
C THR A 60 3.79 -5.03 -7.56
N ILE A 61 2.73 -5.41 -8.26
CA ILE A 61 1.56 -4.58 -8.52
C ILE A 61 0.39 -5.18 -7.75
N THR A 62 -0.27 -4.36 -6.94
CA THR A 62 -1.46 -4.76 -6.19
C THR A 62 -2.62 -3.82 -6.48
N THR A 63 -3.83 -4.23 -6.11
CA THR A 63 -4.96 -3.30 -6.11
C THR A 63 -4.82 -2.33 -4.94
N LEU A 64 -5.29 -1.10 -5.10
CA LEU A 64 -5.28 -0.08 -4.03
C LEU A 64 -6.00 -0.58 -2.78
N SER A 65 -7.09 -1.32 -2.95
CA SER A 65 -7.82 -1.97 -1.86
C SER A 65 -6.94 -2.97 -1.10
N ARG A 66 -6.10 -3.76 -1.80
CA ARG A 66 -5.18 -4.70 -1.16
C ARG A 66 -4.02 -3.99 -0.48
N PHE A 67 -3.52 -2.90 -1.08
CA PHE A 67 -2.49 -2.04 -0.50
C PHE A 67 -2.95 -1.44 0.84
N ILE A 68 -4.16 -0.88 0.90
CA ILE A 68 -4.73 -0.28 2.12
C ILE A 68 -5.00 -1.37 3.17
N ASN A 69 -5.55 -2.52 2.76
CA ASN A 69 -5.89 -3.63 3.66
C ASN A 69 -4.74 -4.64 3.87
N ALA A 70 -3.48 -4.25 3.62
CA ALA A 70 -2.33 -5.15 3.56
C ALA A 70 -1.99 -5.89 4.89
N LEU A 71 -2.86 -5.80 5.90
CA LEU A 71 -2.78 -6.49 7.19
C LEU A 71 -2.66 -8.03 7.11
N LEU A 72 -2.85 -8.67 5.95
CA LEU A 72 -3.14 -10.12 5.90
C LEU A 72 -2.29 -11.00 4.97
N ILE A 73 -1.27 -10.51 4.29
CA ILE A 73 -0.51 -11.39 3.37
C ILE A 73 0.98 -11.32 3.69
N ASN A 74 1.49 -12.40 4.29
CA ASN A 74 2.89 -12.79 4.42
C ASN A 74 3.80 -11.93 5.32
N ALA A 75 3.61 -12.09 6.63
CA ALA A 75 4.72 -12.12 7.59
C ALA A 75 5.35 -13.54 7.65
N MET A 76 5.61 -14.15 6.49
CA MET A 76 6.38 -15.40 6.37
C MET A 76 7.72 -15.10 5.71
N LEU A 77 8.60 -14.46 6.49
CA LEU A 77 10.03 -14.72 6.55
C LEU A 77 10.41 -14.73 8.02
#